data_AF-A0A4V2KT80-F1
#
_entry.id   AF-A0A4V2KT80-F1
#
_cell.length_a   1.000
_cell.length_b   1.000
_cell.length_c   1.000
_cell.angle_alpha   90.00
_cell.angle_beta   90.00
_cell.angle_gamma   90.00
#
_symmetry.space_group_name_H-M   'P 1'
#
loop_
_entity.id
_entity.type
_entity.pdbx_description
1 polymer ?
#
loop_
_entity_poly.entity_id
_entity_poly.type
_entity_poly.pdbx_seq_one_letter_code
_entity_poly.pdbx_strand_id
1 'polypeptide(L)'
;MVRRQGRLTAAFRQPAGGRDDAVTIAAALRSWRERSGRPRSPSAAPERAGRRYRPFIDASSSEIVRVPSSSAPRPVMPFQPIDSQRLYQRVADQIGDMIRGGEFPPGHRLPPERDLSKSLGVSRPVVREAMIALEIAGLVEVRTGSGTYVRATRPTAPIAPIDVGHSPSDVISARLMIEGEIARIAATTASERDLAELADLVELMTREHEDGVPGEDTDLRFHMGIAAATGNAVLPTVIERLWQDQHAPVFEILSERVQLPENWEPTRRYHAAILEALQNRDPDGAAAAMRAHLAQVLAVLTGDGPMV
;
A
#
# COMPACT_ATOMS: atom_id res chain seq x y z
N MET A 1 28.37 49.89 -12.19
CA MET A 1 27.33 50.01 -11.16
C MET A 1 26.57 48.69 -11.12
N VAL A 2 26.68 47.97 -10.00
CA VAL A 2 26.45 46.52 -9.85
C VAL A 2 24.96 46.18 -9.79
N ARG A 3 24.51 45.23 -10.62
CA ARG A 3 23.21 44.52 -10.46
C ARG A 3 23.40 43.38 -9.45
N ARG A 4 22.69 43.43 -8.32
CA ARG A 4 22.62 42.31 -7.36
C ARG A 4 21.48 41.36 -7.73
N GLN A 5 21.83 40.11 -7.99
CA GLN A 5 20.94 38.95 -7.95
C GLN A 5 21.00 38.30 -6.55
N GLY A 6 19.85 37.82 -6.08
CA GLY A 6 19.67 36.51 -5.43
C GLY A 6 20.23 36.28 -4.02
N ARG A 7 19.32 36.02 -3.07
CA ARG A 7 19.32 34.82 -2.19
C ARG A 7 18.11 34.88 -1.26
N LEU A 8 17.07 34.12 -1.58
CA LEU A 8 16.06 33.69 -0.61
C LEU A 8 16.39 32.24 -0.25
N THR A 9 16.94 32.05 0.95
CA THR A 9 17.08 30.75 1.59
C THR A 9 15.76 30.43 2.30
N ALA A 10 14.94 29.54 1.72
CA ALA A 10 13.82 28.94 2.43
C ALA A 10 14.33 27.66 3.11
N ALA A 11 14.35 27.68 4.45
CA ALA A 11 14.67 26.53 5.27
C ALA A 11 13.50 25.52 5.19
N PHE A 12 13.82 24.30 4.76
CA PHE A 12 12.90 23.17 4.72
C PHE A 12 12.64 22.71 6.18
N ARG A 13 11.41 22.84 6.65
CA ARG A 13 10.96 22.32 7.95
C ARG A 13 10.21 21.02 7.66
N GLN A 14 10.75 19.89 8.08
CA GLN A 14 10.07 18.59 8.00
C GLN A 14 8.77 18.62 8.83
N PRO A 15 7.63 18.12 8.32
CA PRO A 15 6.49 17.82 9.17
C PRO A 15 6.74 16.50 9.89
N ALA A 16 6.54 16.51 11.20
CA ALA A 16 6.48 15.32 12.03
C ALA A 16 5.07 14.72 11.89
N GLY A 17 4.94 13.60 11.19
CA GLY A 17 3.69 12.84 11.07
C GLY A 17 4.03 11.38 10.83
N GLY A 18 3.90 10.55 11.86
CA GLY A 18 4.20 9.11 11.77
C GLY A 18 3.63 8.31 12.93
N ARG A 19 2.62 8.84 13.62
CA ARG A 19 1.94 8.17 14.74
C ARG A 19 0.42 8.30 14.72
N ASP A 20 -0.15 9.12 13.83
CA ASP A 20 -1.58 9.42 13.83
C ASP A 20 -2.40 8.48 12.90
N ASP A 21 -1.78 7.90 11.87
CA ASP A 21 -2.50 7.11 10.85
C ASP A 21 -3.01 5.76 11.39
N ALA A 22 -2.25 5.13 12.29
CA ALA A 22 -2.66 3.88 12.96
C ALA A 22 -3.85 4.09 13.93
N VAL A 23 -4.04 5.31 14.44
CA VAL A 23 -5.15 5.64 15.36
C VAL A 23 -6.46 5.80 14.59
N THR A 24 -6.40 6.32 13.36
CA THR A 24 -7.55 6.55 12.48
C THR A 24 -8.12 5.25 11.90
N ILE A 25 -7.25 4.35 11.43
CA ILE A 25 -7.65 3.03 10.90
C ILE A 25 -8.35 2.19 11.97
N ALA A 26 -7.78 2.14 13.18
CA ALA A 26 -8.38 1.41 14.29
C ALA A 26 -9.69 2.05 14.78
N ALA A 27 -9.85 3.37 14.65
CA ALA A 27 -11.10 4.06 14.95
C ALA A 27 -12.19 3.74 13.92
N ALA A 28 -11.89 3.77 12.62
CA ALA A 28 -12.82 3.39 11.56
C ALA A 28 -13.28 1.93 11.70
N LEU A 29 -12.38 1.01 12.04
CA LEU A 29 -12.71 -0.40 12.31
C LEU A 29 -13.55 -0.63 13.56
N ARG A 30 -13.27 0.08 14.68
CA ARG A 30 -14.08 0.00 15.90
C ARG A 30 -15.49 0.52 15.64
N SER A 31 -15.55 1.67 14.98
CA SER A 31 -16.75 2.34 14.50
C SER A 31 -17.58 1.38 13.61
N TRP A 32 -16.95 0.65 12.68
CA TRP A 32 -17.61 -0.39 11.88
C TRP A 32 -18.07 -1.61 12.72
N ARG A 33 -17.20 -2.20 13.57
CA ARG A 33 -17.53 -3.38 14.39
C ARG A 33 -18.64 -3.12 15.41
N GLU A 34 -18.74 -1.91 15.91
CA GLU A 34 -19.79 -1.47 16.84
C GLU A 34 -21.13 -1.26 16.10
N ARG A 35 -21.10 -0.92 14.80
CA ARG A 35 -22.30 -0.66 13.98
C ARG A 35 -22.84 -1.88 13.23
N SER A 36 -21.99 -2.82 12.84
CA SER A 36 -22.37 -4.01 12.05
C SER A 36 -22.96 -5.11 12.93
N GLY A 37 -24.01 -4.79 13.70
CA GLY A 37 -24.65 -5.66 14.69
C GLY A 37 -24.63 -7.14 14.30
N ARG A 38 -24.16 -8.00 15.23
CA ARG A 38 -24.07 -9.46 15.06
C ARG A 38 -25.26 -9.98 14.23
N PRO A 39 -25.05 -10.78 13.17
CA PRO A 39 -26.17 -11.39 12.47
C PRO A 39 -26.99 -12.20 13.48
N ARG A 40 -28.31 -11.97 13.50
CA ARG A 40 -29.25 -12.81 14.23
C ARG A 40 -29.09 -14.24 13.74
N SER A 41 -28.74 -15.14 14.65
CA SER A 41 -28.72 -16.59 14.39
C SER A 41 -30.06 -17.05 13.79
N PRO A 42 -30.07 -17.95 12.80
CA PRO A 42 -31.29 -18.61 12.38
C PRO A 42 -31.85 -19.44 13.54
N SER A 43 -33.16 -19.33 13.73
CA SER A 43 -33.97 -20.07 14.69
C SER A 43 -33.74 -21.59 14.63
N ALA A 44 -33.86 -22.22 15.80
CA ALA A 44 -33.55 -23.59 16.16
C ALA A 44 -34.13 -24.70 15.24
N ALA A 45 -33.31 -25.74 15.05
CA ALA A 45 -33.72 -27.12 14.77
C ALA A 45 -32.76 -28.08 15.52
N PRO A 46 -33.18 -29.30 15.89
CA PRO A 46 -32.90 -29.87 17.20
C PRO A 46 -31.55 -30.60 17.33
N GLU A 47 -31.15 -30.71 18.60
CA GLU A 47 -29.97 -31.38 19.14
C GLU A 47 -29.72 -32.77 18.54
N ARG A 48 -28.46 -32.99 18.12
CA ARG A 48 -27.87 -34.33 18.13
C ARG A 48 -26.55 -34.31 18.88
N ALA A 49 -26.49 -35.22 19.85
CA ALA A 49 -25.43 -35.43 20.81
C ALA A 49 -24.11 -35.87 20.16
N GLY A 50 -22.99 -35.51 20.80
CA GLY A 50 -21.80 -36.34 20.79
C GLY A 50 -20.46 -35.59 20.71
N ARG A 51 -19.78 -35.57 21.86
CA ARG A 51 -18.33 -35.34 22.10
C ARG A 51 -17.86 -33.90 22.28
N ARG A 52 -17.93 -33.46 23.55
CA ARG A 52 -17.00 -32.48 24.12
C ARG A 52 -15.71 -33.17 24.55
N TYR A 53 -14.59 -32.72 23.99
CA TYR A 53 -13.24 -32.97 24.48
C TYR A 53 -13.06 -32.30 25.85
N ARG A 54 -12.65 -33.05 26.88
CA ARG A 54 -12.23 -32.52 28.19
C ARG A 54 -10.71 -32.64 28.27
N PRO A 55 -9.94 -31.57 28.52
CA PRO A 55 -8.59 -31.76 29.01
C PRO A 55 -8.65 -32.20 30.47
N PHE A 56 -7.96 -33.29 30.74
CA PHE A 56 -7.73 -33.88 32.06
C PHE A 56 -6.44 -33.26 32.62
N ILE A 57 -6.53 -32.38 33.60
CA ILE A 57 -5.40 -32.08 34.49
C ILE A 57 -5.94 -31.92 35.91
N ASP A 58 -5.51 -32.85 36.75
CA ASP A 58 -5.68 -32.92 38.19
C ASP A 58 -4.85 -31.82 38.88
N ALA A 59 -5.49 -31.08 39.79
CA ALA A 59 -4.89 -30.01 40.56
C ALA A 59 -4.58 -30.52 41.97
N SER A 60 -3.41 -31.14 42.14
CA SER A 60 -2.90 -31.56 43.44
C SER A 60 -1.41 -31.89 43.37
N SER A 61 -0.54 -30.91 43.63
CA SER A 61 0.68 -31.02 44.45
C SER A 61 1.59 -29.82 44.24
N SER A 62 1.69 -29.00 45.28
CA SER A 62 2.69 -27.97 45.46
C SER A 62 4.02 -28.61 45.83
N GLU A 63 4.94 -28.70 44.88
CA GLU A 63 6.36 -28.93 45.17
C GLU A 63 7.21 -27.98 44.32
N ILE A 64 7.77 -26.96 44.98
CA ILE A 64 8.70 -26.02 44.36
C ILE A 64 10.01 -26.77 44.14
N VAL A 65 10.15 -27.39 42.98
CA VAL A 65 11.43 -27.96 42.53
C VAL A 65 12.35 -26.81 42.14
N ARG A 66 13.39 -26.57 42.95
CA ARG A 66 14.51 -25.69 42.59
C ARG A 66 15.20 -26.24 41.35
N VAL A 67 15.01 -25.61 40.21
CA VAL A 67 15.74 -25.92 38.98
C VAL A 67 17.20 -25.44 39.15
N PRO A 68 18.22 -26.30 39.00
CA PRO A 68 19.60 -25.82 38.98
C PRO A 68 19.81 -24.97 37.73
N SER A 69 20.53 -23.85 37.90
CA SER A 69 20.98 -22.98 36.81
C SER A 69 21.87 -23.79 35.85
N SER A 70 21.28 -24.32 34.79
CA SER A 70 21.98 -24.99 33.71
C SER A 70 22.34 -23.94 32.66
N SER A 71 23.64 -23.65 32.58
CA SER A 71 24.27 -22.94 31.47
C SER A 71 24.32 -23.81 30.22
N ALA A 72 23.17 -24.30 29.77
CA ALA A 72 23.07 -24.99 28.49
C ALA A 72 23.24 -23.94 27.38
N PRO A 73 24.18 -24.12 26.43
CA PRO A 73 24.27 -23.24 25.28
C PRO A 73 22.92 -23.28 24.54
N ARG A 74 22.37 -22.10 24.24
CA ARG A 74 21.17 -21.98 23.40
C ARG A 74 21.43 -22.74 22.09
N PRO A 75 20.52 -23.62 21.65
CA PRO A 75 20.69 -24.28 20.36
C PRO A 75 20.75 -23.20 19.27
N VAL A 76 21.92 -23.04 18.67
CA VAL A 76 22.09 -22.25 17.46
C VAL A 76 21.39 -23.04 16.36
N MET A 77 20.19 -22.63 15.99
CA MET A 77 19.47 -23.26 14.89
C MET A 77 20.29 -23.04 13.61
N PRO A 78 20.68 -24.09 12.87
CA PRO A 78 21.50 -23.98 11.66
C PRO A 78 20.67 -23.61 10.42
N PHE A 79 19.45 -23.10 10.62
CA PHE A 79 18.57 -22.69 9.54
C PHE A 79 18.80 -21.21 9.28
N GLN A 80 19.33 -20.90 8.09
CA GLN A 80 19.33 -19.54 7.59
C GLN A 80 17.91 -19.18 7.13
N PRO A 81 17.44 -17.95 7.36
CA PRO A 81 16.20 -17.48 6.78
C PRO A 81 16.24 -17.67 5.26
N ILE A 82 15.24 -18.32 4.70
CA ILE A 82 15.07 -18.34 3.24
C ILE A 82 14.57 -16.95 2.87
N ASP A 83 15.44 -16.15 2.27
CA ASP A 83 15.12 -14.79 1.84
C ASP A 83 14.30 -14.85 0.55
N SER A 84 12.98 -14.70 0.66
CA SER A 84 12.10 -14.53 -0.51
C SER A 84 12.16 -13.06 -0.96
N GLN A 85 13.30 -12.64 -1.48
CA GLN A 85 13.46 -11.26 -1.97
C GLN A 85 12.48 -10.95 -3.10
N ARG A 86 11.84 -9.78 -3.02
CA ARG A 86 10.91 -9.31 -4.05
C ARG A 86 11.66 -9.02 -5.34
N LEU A 87 10.97 -9.08 -6.49
CA LEU A 87 11.64 -8.95 -7.80
C LEU A 87 12.35 -7.61 -7.98
N TYR A 88 11.71 -6.48 -7.65
CA TYR A 88 12.35 -5.17 -7.77
C TYR A 88 13.55 -5.02 -6.82
N GLN A 89 13.56 -5.70 -5.66
CA GLN A 89 14.69 -5.72 -4.73
C GLN A 89 15.88 -6.44 -5.35
N ARG A 90 15.64 -7.61 -5.97
CA ARG A 90 16.70 -8.34 -6.72
C ARG A 90 17.28 -7.50 -7.86
N VAL A 91 16.44 -6.74 -8.55
CA VAL A 91 16.89 -5.81 -9.60
C VAL A 91 17.74 -4.67 -9.00
N ALA A 92 17.30 -4.07 -7.89
CA ALA A 92 18.05 -3.03 -7.20
C ALA A 92 19.41 -3.56 -6.71
N ASP A 93 19.44 -4.75 -6.11
CA ASP A 93 20.66 -5.40 -5.63
C ASP A 93 21.65 -5.64 -6.77
N GLN A 94 21.19 -6.18 -7.89
CA GLN A 94 22.03 -6.42 -9.06
C GLN A 94 22.64 -5.12 -9.61
N ILE A 95 21.84 -4.07 -9.78
CA ILE A 95 22.34 -2.76 -10.25
C ILE A 95 23.29 -2.15 -9.20
N GLY A 96 22.97 -2.28 -7.92
CA GLY A 96 23.79 -1.79 -6.81
C GLY A 96 25.15 -2.50 -6.72
N ASP A 97 25.19 -3.81 -6.99
CA ASP A 97 26.43 -4.60 -7.11
C ASP A 97 27.29 -4.10 -8.28
N MET A 98 26.71 -3.82 -9.45
CA MET A 98 27.43 -3.28 -10.61
C MET A 98 28.00 -1.87 -10.33
N ILE A 99 27.26 -1.01 -9.63
CA ILE A 99 27.74 0.30 -9.19
C ILE A 99 28.93 0.14 -8.23
N ARG A 100 28.82 -0.75 -7.24
CA ARG A 100 29.90 -1.03 -6.28
C ARG A 100 31.13 -1.68 -6.92
N GLY A 101 30.90 -2.54 -7.92
CA GLY A 101 31.94 -3.17 -8.73
C GLY A 101 32.66 -2.19 -9.67
N GLY A 102 32.15 -0.97 -9.82
CA GLY A 102 32.74 0.09 -10.63
C GLY A 102 32.38 0.02 -12.12
N GLU A 103 31.46 -0.85 -12.52
CA GLU A 103 30.93 -0.90 -13.89
C GLU A 103 30.19 0.39 -14.25
N PHE A 104 29.57 1.03 -13.24
CA PHE A 104 29.00 2.37 -13.34
C PHE A 104 29.71 3.32 -12.37
N PRO A 105 30.68 4.12 -12.85
CA PRO A 105 31.42 5.06 -12.00
C PRO A 105 30.53 6.18 -11.44
N PRO A 106 30.92 6.81 -10.31
CA PRO A 106 30.32 8.06 -9.84
C PRO A 106 30.11 9.12 -10.92
N GLY A 107 28.93 9.71 -10.95
CA GLY A 107 28.52 10.71 -11.93
C GLY A 107 28.15 10.15 -13.30
N HIS A 108 28.30 8.84 -13.52
CA HIS A 108 27.86 8.20 -14.75
C HIS A 108 26.34 8.08 -14.79
N ARG A 109 25.77 8.21 -15.99
CA ARG A 109 24.34 8.05 -16.23
C ARG A 109 24.02 6.58 -16.41
N LEU A 110 23.04 6.07 -15.66
CA LEU A 110 22.52 4.72 -15.85
C LEU A 110 21.68 4.64 -17.14
N PRO A 111 21.61 3.45 -17.77
CA PRO A 111 20.75 3.27 -18.94
C PRO A 111 19.28 3.64 -18.62
N PRO A 112 18.51 4.15 -19.60
CA PRO A 112 17.10 4.46 -19.41
C PRO A 112 16.29 3.25 -18.91
N GLU A 113 15.22 3.48 -18.14
CA GLU A 113 14.34 2.42 -17.59
C GLU A 113 13.90 1.40 -18.66
N ARG A 114 13.62 1.87 -19.89
CA ARG A 114 13.22 1.02 -21.02
C ARG A 114 14.31 0.02 -21.42
N ASP A 115 15.56 0.46 -21.42
CA ASP A 115 16.68 -0.36 -21.88
C ASP A 115 17.13 -1.31 -20.75
N LEU A 116 17.05 -0.86 -19.49
CA LEU A 116 17.19 -1.72 -18.31
C LEU A 116 16.11 -2.81 -18.28
N SER A 117 14.84 -2.47 -18.53
CA SER A 117 13.73 -3.43 -18.58
C SER A 117 13.97 -4.53 -19.62
N LYS A 118 14.43 -4.15 -20.82
CA LYS A 118 14.80 -5.12 -21.87
C LYS A 118 15.99 -5.99 -21.47
N SER A 119 17.02 -5.40 -20.89
CA SER A 119 18.26 -6.10 -20.54
C SER A 119 18.08 -7.06 -19.36
N LEU A 120 17.24 -6.68 -18.39
CA LEU A 120 16.96 -7.45 -17.18
C LEU A 120 15.77 -8.40 -17.33
N GLY A 121 15.00 -8.29 -18.43
CA GLY A 121 13.84 -9.14 -18.68
C GLY A 121 12.68 -8.91 -17.71
N VAL A 122 12.55 -7.71 -17.14
CA VAL A 122 11.49 -7.35 -16.19
C VAL A 122 10.63 -6.21 -16.73
N SER A 123 9.45 -6.00 -16.16
CA SER A 123 8.56 -4.90 -16.56
C SER A 123 9.16 -3.53 -16.18
N ARG A 124 8.77 -2.47 -16.89
CA ARG A 124 9.21 -1.09 -16.60
C ARG A 124 8.86 -0.62 -15.17
N PRO A 125 7.66 -0.93 -14.61
CA PRO A 125 7.35 -0.62 -13.21
C PRO A 125 8.36 -1.22 -12.22
N VAL A 126 8.74 -2.49 -12.42
CA VAL A 126 9.73 -3.17 -11.57
C VAL A 126 11.08 -2.47 -11.63
N VAL A 127 11.53 -2.02 -12.81
CA VAL A 127 12.76 -1.24 -12.94
C VAL A 127 12.64 0.10 -12.21
N ARG A 128 11.52 0.81 -12.37
CA ARG A 128 11.32 2.09 -11.68
C ARG A 128 11.35 1.94 -10.16
N GLU A 129 10.65 0.94 -9.63
CA GLU A 129 10.66 0.61 -8.20
C GLU A 129 12.09 0.31 -7.70
N ALA A 130 12.88 -0.43 -8.49
CA ALA A 130 14.29 -0.66 -8.19
C ALA A 130 15.12 0.63 -8.21
N MET A 131 14.88 1.53 -9.18
CA MET A 131 15.57 2.82 -9.24
C MET A 131 15.26 3.72 -8.03
N ILE A 132 14.00 3.73 -7.58
CA ILE A 132 13.59 4.46 -6.36
C ILE A 132 14.24 3.84 -5.13
N ALA A 133 14.26 2.51 -5.01
CA ALA A 133 14.96 1.84 -3.91
C ALA A 133 16.46 2.19 -3.87
N LEU A 134 17.13 2.28 -5.03
CA LEU A 134 18.52 2.72 -5.14
C LEU A 134 18.72 4.20 -4.77
N GLU A 135 17.75 5.06 -5.09
CA GLU A 135 17.77 6.48 -4.73
C GLU A 135 17.59 6.68 -3.23
N ILE A 136 16.63 5.98 -2.61
CA ILE A 136 16.45 5.91 -1.15
C ILE A 136 17.74 5.43 -0.48
N ALA A 137 18.38 4.39 -1.04
CA ALA A 137 19.66 3.87 -0.55
C ALA A 137 20.85 4.83 -0.80
N GLY A 138 20.64 5.94 -1.50
CA GLY A 138 21.64 6.97 -1.76
C GLY A 138 22.71 6.56 -2.77
N LEU A 139 22.49 5.51 -3.57
CA LEU A 139 23.39 5.05 -4.62
C LEU A 139 23.24 5.86 -5.91
N VAL A 140 22.03 6.34 -6.18
CA VAL A 140 21.71 7.08 -7.40
C VAL A 140 20.93 8.35 -7.06
N GLU A 141 20.87 9.26 -8.02
CA GLU A 141 20.12 10.50 -7.99
C GLU A 141 19.30 10.58 -9.27
N VAL A 142 17.97 10.70 -9.16
CA VAL A 142 17.10 10.93 -10.30
C VAL A 142 17.06 12.42 -10.61
N ARG A 143 17.48 12.80 -11.83
CA ARG A 143 17.40 14.18 -12.32
C ARG A 143 16.27 14.29 -13.33
N THR A 144 15.20 15.00 -12.96
CA THR A 144 14.02 15.20 -13.81
C THR A 144 14.43 15.68 -15.21
N GLY A 145 13.99 14.96 -16.25
CA GLY A 145 14.31 15.24 -17.65
C GLY A 145 15.73 14.88 -18.11
N SER A 146 16.66 14.57 -17.21
CA SER A 146 18.07 14.25 -17.54
C SER A 146 18.44 12.78 -17.32
N GLY A 147 17.66 12.04 -16.54
CA GLY A 147 17.90 10.62 -16.24
C GLY A 147 18.53 10.38 -14.88
N THR A 148 18.93 9.13 -14.62
CA THR A 148 19.43 8.70 -13.31
C THR A 148 20.95 8.61 -13.31
N TYR A 149 21.60 9.17 -12.29
CA TYR A 149 23.06 9.28 -12.18
C TYR A 149 23.57 8.59 -10.92
N VAL A 150 24.73 7.95 -11.00
CA VAL A 150 25.39 7.32 -9.85
C VAL A 150 25.95 8.40 -8.91
N ARG A 151 25.67 8.31 -7.61
CA ARG A 151 26.18 9.25 -6.61
C ARG A 151 27.64 8.94 -6.28
N ALA A 152 28.40 10.00 -5.96
CA ALA A 152 29.83 9.88 -5.64
C ALA A 152 30.13 9.36 -4.24
N THR A 153 29.11 9.20 -3.40
CA THR A 153 29.26 8.63 -2.06
C THR A 153 29.53 7.13 -2.17
N ARG A 154 30.74 6.69 -1.81
CA ARG A 154 30.99 5.29 -1.46
C ARG A 154 30.12 4.95 -0.26
N PRO A 155 29.10 4.09 -0.37
CA PRO A 155 28.45 3.56 0.81
C PRO A 155 29.48 2.69 1.51
N THR A 156 29.92 3.07 2.69
CA THR A 156 30.87 2.31 3.51
C THR A 156 30.22 1.12 4.20
N ALA A 157 28.91 0.93 4.03
CA ALA A 157 28.15 -0.18 4.58
C ALA A 157 27.42 -0.94 3.45
N PRO A 158 27.26 -2.27 3.55
CA PRO A 158 26.28 -2.98 2.74
C PRO A 158 24.91 -2.33 2.96
N ILE A 159 24.15 -2.15 1.88
CA ILE A 159 22.73 -1.82 2.01
C ILE A 159 22.14 -3.00 2.77
N ALA A 160 21.81 -2.82 4.05
CA ALA A 160 20.95 -3.77 4.72
C ALA A 160 19.70 -3.91 3.84
N PRO A 161 19.21 -5.13 3.55
CA PRO A 161 18.05 -5.32 2.69
C PRO A 161 16.95 -4.39 3.21
N ILE A 162 16.71 -3.30 2.47
CA ILE A 162 15.71 -2.32 2.88
C ILE A 162 14.41 -3.02 2.50
N ASP A 163 13.71 -3.54 3.52
CA ASP A 163 12.36 -4.05 3.34
C ASP A 163 11.44 -2.87 3.03
N VAL A 164 11.44 -2.46 1.75
CA VAL A 164 10.62 -1.36 1.24
C VAL A 164 9.24 -1.83 0.80
N GLY A 165 8.70 -2.87 1.45
CA GLY A 165 7.32 -3.32 1.27
C GLY A 165 6.99 -3.95 -0.09
N HIS A 166 5.73 -4.33 -0.28
CA HIS A 166 5.26 -4.92 -1.53
C HIS A 166 5.44 -3.93 -2.69
N SER A 167 5.64 -4.46 -3.90
CA SER A 167 5.68 -3.64 -5.11
C SER A 167 4.38 -2.82 -5.20
N PRO A 168 4.45 -1.48 -5.28
CA PRO A 168 3.25 -0.65 -5.43
C PRO A 168 2.41 -1.04 -6.64
N SER A 169 3.05 -1.41 -7.76
CA SER A 169 2.34 -1.87 -8.95
C SER A 169 1.64 -3.23 -8.75
N ASP A 170 2.26 -4.16 -8.02
CA ASP A 170 1.62 -5.43 -7.65
C ASP A 170 0.41 -5.21 -6.72
N VAL A 171 0.52 -4.31 -5.74
CA VAL A 171 -0.57 -3.99 -4.80
C VAL A 171 -1.77 -3.42 -5.55
N ILE A 172 -1.57 -2.42 -6.41
CA ILE A 172 -2.67 -1.84 -7.21
C ILE A 172 -3.25 -2.88 -8.19
N SER A 173 -2.42 -3.75 -8.77
CA SER A 173 -2.89 -4.84 -9.65
C SER A 173 -3.78 -5.85 -8.89
N ALA A 174 -3.43 -6.18 -7.65
CA ALA A 174 -4.26 -7.02 -6.79
C ALA A 174 -5.58 -6.33 -6.45
N ARG A 175 -5.55 -5.04 -6.09
CA ARG A 175 -6.75 -4.22 -5.86
C ARG A 175 -7.66 -4.21 -7.09
N LEU A 176 -7.12 -4.06 -8.30
CA LEU A 176 -7.89 -4.04 -9.55
C LEU A 176 -8.71 -5.33 -9.75
N MET A 177 -8.11 -6.48 -9.42
CA MET A 177 -8.78 -7.78 -9.50
C MET A 177 -9.86 -7.95 -8.43
N ILE A 178 -9.57 -7.56 -7.19
CA ILE A 178 -10.40 -7.84 -6.03
C ILE A 178 -11.54 -6.81 -5.92
N GLU A 179 -11.23 -5.53 -5.99
CA GLU A 179 -12.18 -4.45 -5.69
C GLU A 179 -13.26 -4.29 -6.76
N GLY A 180 -12.98 -4.65 -8.01
CA GLY A 180 -14.00 -4.69 -9.06
C GLY A 180 -15.15 -5.64 -8.72
N GLU A 181 -14.83 -6.84 -8.21
CA GLU A 181 -15.87 -7.81 -7.82
C GLU A 181 -16.51 -7.46 -6.48
N ILE A 182 -15.80 -6.78 -5.58
CA ILE A 182 -16.40 -6.20 -4.38
C ILE A 182 -17.45 -5.16 -4.75
N ALA A 183 -17.13 -4.23 -5.67
CA ALA A 183 -18.06 -3.21 -6.15
C ALA A 183 -19.28 -3.82 -6.83
N ARG A 184 -19.08 -4.88 -7.64
CA ARG A 184 -20.17 -5.68 -8.23
C ARG A 184 -21.15 -6.18 -7.16
N ILE A 185 -20.63 -6.82 -6.12
CA ILE A 185 -21.45 -7.39 -5.04
C ILE A 185 -22.18 -6.25 -4.31
N ALA A 186 -21.44 -5.20 -3.92
CA ALA A 186 -21.96 -4.04 -3.21
C ALA A 186 -23.11 -3.36 -3.96
N ALA A 187 -23.08 -3.29 -5.30
CA ALA A 187 -24.18 -2.73 -6.09
C ALA A 187 -25.53 -3.42 -5.78
N THR A 188 -25.51 -4.73 -5.51
CA THR A 188 -26.71 -5.51 -5.22
C THR A 188 -27.07 -5.61 -3.74
N THR A 189 -26.12 -5.37 -2.83
CA THR A 189 -26.29 -5.62 -1.39
C THR A 189 -26.30 -4.36 -0.53
N ALA A 190 -25.73 -3.25 -1.01
CA ALA A 190 -25.61 -2.01 -0.26
C ALA A 190 -27.00 -1.53 0.21
N SER A 191 -27.12 -1.13 1.47
CA SER A 191 -28.34 -0.46 1.93
C SER A 191 -28.37 1.00 1.47
N GLU A 192 -29.54 1.63 1.49
CA GLU A 192 -29.65 3.08 1.23
C GLU A 192 -28.79 3.92 2.20
N ARG A 193 -28.58 3.41 3.42
CA ARG A 193 -27.67 4.03 4.40
C ARG A 193 -26.22 3.94 3.94
N ASP A 194 -25.78 2.80 3.42
CA ASP A 194 -24.42 2.64 2.91
C ASP A 194 -24.18 3.54 1.69
N LEU A 195 -25.15 3.64 0.79
CA LEU A 195 -25.08 4.53 -0.38
C LEU A 195 -25.00 6.00 0.01
N ALA A 196 -25.75 6.42 1.03
CA ALA A 196 -25.67 7.79 1.56
C ALA A 196 -24.30 8.07 2.19
N GLU A 197 -23.75 7.14 2.98
CA GLU A 197 -22.40 7.29 3.56
C GLU A 197 -21.31 7.36 2.49
N LEU A 198 -21.43 6.57 1.42
CA LEU A 198 -20.51 6.64 0.28
C LEU A 198 -20.63 7.98 -0.47
N ALA A 199 -21.84 8.53 -0.60
CA ALA A 199 -22.04 9.84 -1.20
C ALA A 199 -21.38 10.96 -0.39
N ASP A 200 -21.52 10.94 0.94
CA ASP A 200 -20.88 11.90 1.84
C ASP A 200 -19.34 11.85 1.71
N LEU A 201 -18.76 10.66 1.51
CA LEU A 201 -17.32 10.50 1.30
C LEU A 201 -16.84 11.07 -0.04
N VAL A 202 -17.60 10.87 -1.13
CA VAL A 202 -17.27 11.47 -2.44
C VAL A 202 -17.34 13.00 -2.38
N GLU A 203 -18.31 13.54 -1.65
CA GLU A 203 -18.41 14.98 -1.43
C GLU A 203 -17.27 15.51 -0.56
N LEU A 204 -16.90 14.80 0.51
CA LEU A 204 -15.77 15.17 1.36
C LEU A 204 -14.46 15.21 0.55
N MET A 205 -14.21 14.19 -0.26
CA MET A 205 -13.02 14.12 -1.12
C MET A 205 -12.99 15.28 -2.13
N THR A 206 -14.15 15.69 -2.62
CA THR A 206 -14.27 16.88 -3.47
C THR A 206 -13.82 18.14 -2.74
N ARG A 207 -14.32 18.37 -1.52
CA ARG A 207 -13.96 19.56 -0.73
C ARG A 207 -12.48 19.56 -0.35
N GLU A 208 -11.92 18.40 0.02
CA GLU A 208 -10.49 18.27 0.33
C GLU A 208 -9.62 18.71 -0.85
N HIS A 209 -9.92 18.25 -2.07
CA HIS A 209 -9.21 18.68 -3.28
C HIS A 209 -9.40 20.17 -3.59
N GLU A 210 -10.59 20.74 -3.36
CA GLU A 210 -10.84 22.18 -3.52
C GLU A 210 -10.03 23.03 -2.52
N ASP A 211 -9.83 22.52 -1.31
CA ASP A 211 -9.01 23.13 -0.25
C ASP A 211 -7.50 22.85 -0.40
N GLY A 212 -7.11 22.09 -1.43
CA GLY A 212 -5.71 21.75 -1.70
C GLY A 212 -5.13 20.66 -0.80
N VAL A 213 -6.00 19.85 -0.18
CA VAL A 213 -5.65 18.76 0.73
C VAL A 213 -5.75 17.42 -0.02
N PRO A 214 -4.73 16.55 0.03
CA PRO A 214 -4.84 15.20 -0.52
C PRO A 214 -5.89 14.36 0.22
N GLY A 215 -6.83 13.77 -0.51
CA GLY A 215 -7.95 12.99 0.06
C GLY A 215 -7.64 11.52 0.37
N GLU A 216 -6.42 11.17 0.79
CA GLU A 216 -5.98 9.77 0.95
C GLU A 216 -6.78 8.98 2.00
N ASP A 217 -7.05 9.58 3.18
CA ASP A 217 -7.88 8.94 4.20
C ASP A 217 -9.32 8.74 3.71
N THR A 218 -9.86 9.73 3.00
CA THR A 218 -11.21 9.68 2.44
C THR A 218 -11.32 8.62 1.33
N ASP A 219 -10.29 8.47 0.51
CA ASP A 219 -10.16 7.41 -0.51
C ASP A 219 -10.20 6.02 0.15
N LEU A 220 -9.35 5.78 1.15
CA LEU A 220 -9.36 4.54 1.92
C LEU A 220 -10.74 4.24 2.51
N ARG A 221 -11.37 5.24 3.13
CA ARG A 221 -12.70 5.09 3.75
C ARG A 221 -13.78 4.76 2.73
N PHE A 222 -13.70 5.32 1.52
CA PHE A 222 -14.62 4.99 0.43
C PHE A 222 -14.48 3.53 -0.01
N HIS A 223 -13.25 3.09 -0.29
CA HIS A 223 -12.97 1.69 -0.66
C HIS A 223 -13.39 0.69 0.43
N MET A 224 -13.10 1.01 1.70
CA MET A 224 -13.55 0.22 2.85
C MET A 224 -15.08 0.20 3.01
N GLY A 225 -15.75 1.33 2.71
CA GLY A 225 -17.21 1.44 2.73
C GLY A 225 -17.88 0.53 1.70
N ILE A 226 -17.36 0.47 0.47
CA ILE A 226 -17.85 -0.45 -0.57
C ILE A 226 -17.66 -1.90 -0.13
N ALA A 227 -16.48 -2.24 0.42
CA ALA A 227 -16.23 -3.58 0.94
C ALA A 227 -17.19 -3.96 2.07
N ALA A 228 -17.49 -3.03 2.99
CA ALA A 228 -18.46 -3.24 4.07
C ALA A 228 -19.88 -3.44 3.54
N ALA A 229 -20.28 -2.70 2.50
CA ALA A 229 -21.61 -2.77 1.89
C ALA A 229 -21.92 -4.12 1.23
N THR A 230 -20.92 -4.99 1.05
CA THR A 230 -21.11 -6.39 0.63
C THR A 230 -21.78 -7.27 1.70
N GLY A 231 -21.75 -6.84 2.97
CA GLY A 231 -22.16 -7.65 4.11
C GLY A 231 -21.18 -8.77 4.48
N ASN A 232 -20.04 -8.89 3.80
CA ASN A 232 -19.02 -9.88 4.08
C ASN A 232 -17.92 -9.30 4.97
N ALA A 233 -17.82 -9.79 6.21
CA ALA A 233 -16.87 -9.29 7.20
C ALA A 233 -15.38 -9.52 6.85
N VAL A 234 -15.06 -10.39 5.89
CA VAL A 234 -13.68 -10.68 5.48
C VAL A 234 -13.18 -9.66 4.46
N LEU A 235 -14.04 -9.18 3.55
CA LEU A 235 -13.64 -8.31 2.46
C LEU A 235 -13.02 -6.98 2.94
N PRO A 236 -13.57 -6.27 3.94
CA PRO A 236 -12.92 -5.09 4.52
C PRO A 236 -11.52 -5.38 5.05
N THR A 237 -11.29 -6.54 5.70
CA THR A 237 -9.96 -6.91 6.21
C THR A 237 -8.96 -7.17 5.10
N VAL A 238 -9.40 -7.71 3.97
CA VAL A 238 -8.55 -7.88 2.78
C VAL A 238 -8.16 -6.52 2.21
N ILE A 239 -9.12 -5.59 2.07
CA ILE A 239 -8.86 -4.24 1.55
C ILE A 239 -7.95 -3.46 2.48
N GLU A 240 -8.23 -3.49 3.78
CA GLU A 240 -7.35 -2.88 4.79
C GLU A 240 -5.92 -3.40 4.68
N ARG A 241 -5.74 -4.71 4.50
CA ARG A 241 -4.40 -5.28 4.38
C ARG A 241 -3.68 -4.79 3.11
N LEU A 242 -4.36 -4.74 1.98
CA LEU A 242 -3.79 -4.22 0.72
C LEU A 242 -3.44 -2.74 0.83
N TRP A 243 -4.18 -1.97 1.61
CA TRP A 243 -3.89 -0.57 1.90
C TRP A 243 -2.74 -0.39 2.89
N GLN A 244 -2.61 -1.24 3.91
CA GLN A 244 -1.46 -1.19 4.82
C GLN A 244 -0.12 -1.40 4.09
N ASP A 245 -0.13 -2.21 3.04
CA ASP A 245 1.05 -2.43 2.19
C ASP A 245 1.42 -1.19 1.34
N GLN A 246 0.56 -0.14 1.32
CA GLN A 246 0.81 1.15 0.68
C GLN A 246 1.63 2.14 1.54
N HIS A 247 1.93 1.82 2.81
CA HIS A 247 2.80 2.66 3.65
C HIS A 247 4.30 2.35 3.50
N ALA A 248 4.67 1.66 2.41
CA ALA A 248 6.05 1.35 2.15
C ALA A 248 6.80 2.58 1.57
N PRO A 249 8.10 2.80 1.87
CA PRO A 249 8.83 3.98 1.38
C PRO A 249 8.82 4.17 -0.14
N VAL A 250 8.81 3.08 -0.92
CA VAL A 250 8.69 3.14 -2.38
C VAL A 250 7.28 3.55 -2.81
N PHE A 251 6.27 3.19 -2.04
CA PHE A 251 4.89 3.61 -2.27
C PHE A 251 4.72 5.10 -1.96
N GLU A 252 5.26 5.62 -0.86
CA GLU A 252 5.20 7.07 -0.53
C GLU A 252 5.73 7.95 -1.67
N ILE A 253 6.88 7.61 -2.25
CA ILE A 253 7.48 8.39 -3.36
C ILE A 253 6.64 8.28 -4.64
N LEU A 254 5.99 7.14 -4.88
CA LEU A 254 5.14 6.95 -6.06
C LEU A 254 3.72 7.52 -5.87
N SER A 255 3.21 7.51 -4.64
CA SER A 255 1.88 8.03 -4.29
C SER A 255 1.84 9.55 -4.34
N GLU A 256 2.97 10.23 -4.08
CA GLU A 256 3.12 11.67 -4.34
C GLU A 256 2.63 12.05 -5.75
N ARG A 257 2.91 11.21 -6.76
CA ARG A 257 2.44 11.45 -8.14
C ARG A 257 0.94 11.31 -8.28
N VAL A 258 0.35 10.30 -7.64
CA VAL A 258 -1.10 10.08 -7.66
C VAL A 258 -1.83 11.24 -6.97
N GLN A 259 -1.22 11.83 -5.94
CA GLN A 259 -1.77 12.93 -5.16
C GLN A 259 -1.52 14.32 -5.75
N LEU A 260 -0.87 14.44 -6.90
CA LEU A 260 -0.66 15.75 -7.54
C LEU A 260 -1.99 16.41 -7.98
N PRO A 261 -2.09 17.75 -7.92
CA PRO A 261 -3.32 18.47 -8.26
C PRO A 261 -3.94 18.13 -9.62
N GLU A 262 -3.12 17.84 -10.64
CA GLU A 262 -3.59 17.44 -11.97
C GLU A 262 -4.41 16.14 -11.97
N ASN A 263 -4.25 15.28 -10.95
CA ASN A 263 -4.94 14.00 -10.84
C ASN A 263 -6.22 14.06 -10.00
N TRP A 264 -6.50 15.18 -9.33
CA TRP A 264 -7.67 15.31 -8.44
C TRP A 264 -8.99 15.26 -9.20
N GLU A 265 -9.11 16.00 -10.31
CA GLU A 265 -10.35 16.01 -11.11
C GLU A 265 -10.64 14.64 -11.76
N PRO A 266 -9.67 13.96 -12.41
CA PRO A 266 -9.85 12.57 -12.81
C PRO A 266 -10.29 11.66 -11.66
N THR A 267 -9.64 11.77 -10.49
CA THR A 267 -9.95 10.95 -9.31
C THR A 267 -11.39 11.15 -8.85
N ARG A 268 -11.86 12.41 -8.74
CA ARG A 268 -13.25 12.74 -8.41
C ARG A 268 -14.24 12.12 -9.40
N ARG A 269 -13.95 12.19 -10.70
CA ARG A 269 -14.80 11.63 -11.75
C ARG A 269 -14.92 10.10 -11.63
N TYR A 270 -13.84 9.39 -11.34
CA TYR A 270 -13.87 7.94 -11.14
C TYR A 270 -14.70 7.54 -9.92
N HIS A 271 -14.52 8.22 -8.80
CA HIS A 271 -15.30 7.98 -7.58
C HIS A 271 -16.80 8.24 -7.78
N ALA A 272 -17.15 9.33 -8.45
CA ALA A 272 -18.54 9.64 -8.79
C ALA A 272 -19.17 8.56 -9.67
N ALA A 273 -18.44 8.05 -10.68
CA ALA A 273 -18.93 6.99 -11.56
C ALA A 273 -19.17 5.66 -10.81
N ILE A 274 -18.30 5.32 -9.85
CA ILE A 274 -18.51 4.14 -8.99
C ILE A 274 -19.78 4.32 -8.17
N LEU A 275 -19.94 5.47 -7.50
CA LEU A 275 -21.11 5.76 -6.67
C LEU A 275 -22.40 5.73 -7.49
N GLU A 276 -22.42 6.34 -8.67
CA GLU A 276 -23.57 6.34 -9.58
C GLU A 276 -23.98 4.91 -9.96
N ALA A 277 -23.02 4.05 -10.30
CA ALA A 277 -23.32 2.66 -10.63
C ALA A 277 -23.85 1.86 -9.42
N LEU A 278 -23.33 2.12 -8.21
CA LEU A 278 -23.85 1.53 -6.98
C LEU A 278 -25.29 1.99 -6.70
N GLN A 279 -25.59 3.28 -6.87
CA GLN A 279 -26.92 3.86 -6.69
C GLN A 279 -27.93 3.32 -7.70
N ASN A 280 -27.50 3.15 -8.96
CA ASN A 280 -28.31 2.56 -10.02
C ASN A 280 -28.47 1.04 -9.90
N ARG A 281 -27.86 0.41 -8.89
CA ARG A 281 -27.87 -1.04 -8.68
C ARG A 281 -27.32 -1.80 -9.89
N ASP A 282 -26.32 -1.23 -10.57
CA ASP A 282 -25.68 -1.78 -11.77
C ASP A 282 -24.37 -2.51 -11.39
N PRO A 283 -24.37 -3.86 -11.28
CA PRO A 283 -23.20 -4.60 -10.83
C PRO A 283 -22.07 -4.59 -11.85
N ASP A 284 -22.39 -4.61 -13.15
CA ASP A 284 -21.41 -4.58 -14.22
C ASP A 284 -20.79 -3.18 -14.34
N GLY A 285 -21.62 -2.14 -14.26
CA GLY A 285 -21.18 -0.75 -14.21
C GLY A 285 -20.26 -0.46 -13.02
N ALA A 286 -20.62 -0.92 -11.82
CA ALA A 286 -19.83 -0.69 -10.62
C ALA A 286 -18.46 -1.37 -10.70
N ALA A 287 -18.42 -2.61 -11.19
CA ALA A 287 -17.18 -3.34 -11.41
C ALA A 287 -16.29 -2.69 -12.47
N ALA A 288 -16.90 -2.24 -13.58
CA ALA A 288 -16.18 -1.54 -14.65
C ALA A 288 -15.61 -0.20 -14.18
N ALA A 289 -16.39 0.60 -13.45
CA ALA A 289 -15.97 1.88 -12.90
C ALA A 289 -14.81 1.72 -11.90
N MET A 290 -14.88 0.73 -10.99
CA MET A 290 -13.81 0.45 -10.03
C MET A 290 -12.53 -0.03 -10.71
N ARG A 291 -12.63 -0.89 -11.73
CA ARG A 291 -11.47 -1.31 -12.53
C ARG A 291 -10.85 -0.13 -13.28
N ALA A 292 -11.67 0.76 -13.84
CA ALA A 292 -11.19 1.93 -14.55
C ALA A 292 -10.46 2.91 -13.61
N HIS A 293 -11.00 3.13 -12.41
CA HIS A 293 -10.34 3.90 -11.34
C HIS A 293 -8.95 3.35 -11.03
N LEU A 294 -8.86 2.07 -10.66
CA LEU A 294 -7.59 1.46 -10.26
C LEU A 294 -6.60 1.32 -11.43
N ALA A 295 -7.10 1.14 -12.66
CA ALA A 295 -6.26 1.18 -13.86
C ALA A 295 -5.65 2.58 -14.08
N GLN A 296 -6.41 3.65 -13.84
CA GLN A 296 -5.88 5.02 -13.89
C GLN A 296 -4.81 5.24 -12.81
N VAL A 297 -5.09 4.81 -11.57
CA VAL A 297 -4.10 4.90 -10.47
C VAL A 297 -2.82 4.16 -10.85
N LEU A 298 -2.93 2.94 -11.39
CA LEU A 298 -1.79 2.18 -11.87
C LEU A 298 -1.04 2.90 -13.00
N ALA A 299 -1.75 3.51 -13.96
CA ALA A 299 -1.13 4.23 -15.07
C ALA A 299 -0.34 5.46 -14.60
N VAL A 300 -0.87 6.22 -13.62
CA VAL A 300 -0.18 7.37 -13.01
C VAL A 300 1.04 6.90 -12.22
N LEU A 301 0.88 5.88 -11.38
CA LEU A 301 1.95 5.28 -10.57
C LEU A 301 3.11 4.77 -11.45
N THR A 302 2.78 4.07 -12.53
CA THR A 302 3.75 3.50 -13.47
C THR A 302 4.22 4.50 -14.52
N GLY A 303 3.67 5.73 -14.55
CA GLY A 303 4.03 6.78 -15.51
C GLY A 303 3.82 6.37 -16.97
N ASP A 304 2.88 5.47 -17.21
CA ASP A 304 2.40 5.06 -18.53
C ASP A 304 1.04 5.71 -18.86
N GLY A 305 0.55 6.62 -18.01
CA GLY A 305 -0.62 7.46 -18.29
C GLY A 305 -0.34 8.52 -19.36
N PRO A 306 -1.37 8.95 -20.12
CA PRO A 306 -1.23 10.10 -20.99
C PRO A 306 -0.86 11.32 -20.13
N MET A 307 0.18 12.04 -20.53
CA MET A 307 0.40 13.41 -20.08
C MET A 307 -0.84 14.20 -20.53
N VAL A 308 -1.72 14.53 -19.58
CA VAL A 308 -2.85 15.44 -19.81
C VAL A 308 -2.31 16.84 -20.05
#